data_AF-J9C2F7-F1
#
_entry.id   AF-J9C2F7-F1
#
_cell.length_a   1.000
_cell.length_b   1.000
_cell.length_c   1.000
_cell.angle_alpha   90.00
_cell.angle_beta   90.00
_cell.angle_gamma   90.00
#
_symmetry.space_group_name_H-M   'P 1'
#
loop_
_entity.id
_entity.type
_entity.pdbx_description
1 polymer ?
#
loop_
_entity_poly.entity_id
_entity_poly.type
_entity_poly.pdbx_seq_one_letter_code
_entity_poly.pdbx_strand_id
1 'polypeptide(L)' 'MKYDIKEAAVVGDRLSDINAAKDNGLIAIGCNFDFAQEDELAHADLVIDDLMELKGILPELKNSYITN' A
#
# COMPACT_ATOMS: atom_id res chain seq x y z
N MET A 1 15.43 -5.17 16.61
CA MET A 1 14.70 -5.46 15.35
C MET A 1 15.73 -5.48 14.22
N LYS A 2 15.65 -6.45 13.29
CA LYS A 2 16.73 -6.74 12.33
C LYS A 2 16.87 -5.67 11.23
N TYR A 3 15.84 -4.86 11.03
CA TYR A 3 15.80 -3.76 10.07
C TYR A 3 15.02 -2.59 10.70
N ASP A 4 15.60 -1.39 10.72
CA ASP A 4 14.96 -0.15 11.18
C ASP A 4 14.20 0.48 10.00
N ILE A 5 13.08 -0.16 9.63
CA ILE A 5 12.22 0.33 8.54
C ILE A 5 11.37 1.47 9.11
N LYS A 6 11.67 2.70 8.70
CA LYS A 6 10.98 3.91 9.18
C LYS A 6 9.74 4.27 8.38
N GLU A 7 9.77 4.00 7.08
CA GLU A 7 8.70 4.31 6.14
C GLU A 7 8.62 3.19 5.11
N ALA A 8 7.47 2.55 5.00
CA ALA A 8 7.19 1.53 4.00
C ALA A 8 5.70 1.47 3.67
N ALA A 9 5.40 0.89 2.52
CA ALA A 9 4.06 0.52 2.09
C ALA A 9 4.10 -0.91 1.55
N VAL A 10 2.98 -1.61 1.62
CA VAL A 10 2.79 -2.93 1.00
C VAL A 10 1.87 -2.77 -0.19
N VAL A 11 2.25 -3.35 -1.33
CA VAL A 11 1.46 -3.32 -2.57
C VAL A 11 1.11 -4.76 -2.96
N GLY A 12 -0.18 -5.06 -3.16
CA GLY A 12 -0.63 -6.39 -3.57
C GLY A 12 -2.11 -6.43 -3.95
N ASP A 13 -2.53 -7.47 -4.66
CA ASP A 13 -3.91 -7.68 -5.12
C ASP A 13 -4.76 -8.48 -4.12
N ARG A 14 -4.13 -9.08 -3.11
CA ARG A 14 -4.77 -9.98 -2.15
C ARG A 14 -4.96 -9.36 -0.78
N LEU A 15 -5.99 -9.82 -0.07
CA LEU A 15 -6.27 -9.42 1.31
C LEU A 15 -5.12 -9.75 2.26
N SER A 16 -4.31 -10.77 1.96
CA SER A 16 -3.11 -11.08 2.75
C SER A 16 -2.07 -9.97 2.71
N ASP A 17 -1.87 -9.32 1.56
CA ASP A 17 -0.93 -8.21 1.42
C ASP A 17 -1.43 -6.98 2.17
N ILE A 18 -2.74 -6.72 2.07
CA ILE A 18 -3.43 -5.63 2.78
C ILE A 18 -3.32 -5.82 4.30
N ASN A 19 -3.61 -7.04 4.80
CA ASN A 19 -3.49 -7.35 6.23
C ASN A 19 -2.04 -7.26 6.70
N ALA A 20 -1.08 -7.73 5.91
CA ALA A 20 0.33 -7.60 6.25
C ALA A 20 0.76 -6.13 6.41
N ALA A 21 0.25 -5.22 5.57
CA ALA A 21 0.47 -3.79 5.78
C ALA A 21 -0.14 -3.31 7.10
N LYS A 22 -1.44 -3.57 7.31
CA LYS A 22 -2.19 -3.08 8.47
C LYS A 22 -1.66 -3.61 9.80
N ASP A 23 -1.34 -4.90 9.87
CA ASP A 23 -0.79 -5.55 11.07
C ASP A 23 0.58 -4.98 11.46
N ASN A 24 1.28 -4.36 10.50
CA ASN A 24 2.56 -3.70 10.71
C ASN A 24 2.45 -2.16 10.76
N GLY A 25 1.24 -1.60 10.73
CA GLY A 25 1.01 -0.15 10.73
C GLY A 25 1.55 0.56 9.48
N LEU A 26 1.65 -0.15 8.36
CA LEU A 26 2.08 0.36 7.06
C LEU A 26 0.88 0.69 6.18
N ILE A 27 1.11 1.51 5.16
CA ILE A 27 0.12 1.84 4.14
C ILE A 27 -0.15 0.60 3.28
N ALA A 28 -1.41 0.22 3.14
CA ALA A 28 -1.86 -0.84 2.24
C ALA A 28 -2.29 -0.24 0.89
N ILE A 29 -1.57 -0.57 -0.18
CA ILE A 29 -1.92 -0.19 -1.55
C ILE A 29 -2.43 -1.44 -2.28
N GLY A 30 -3.73 -1.49 -2.50
CA GLY A 30 -4.37 -2.53 -3.31
C GLY A 30 -4.03 -2.34 -4.78
N CYS A 31 -3.67 -3.41 -5.49
CA CYS A 31 -3.42 -3.38 -6.92
C CYS A 31 -4.50 -4.20 -7.63
N ASN A 32 -5.34 -3.55 -8.44
CA ASN A 32 -6.34 -4.21 -9.26
C ASN A 32 -5.67 -4.89 -10.47
N PHE A 33 -5.07 -6.06 -10.21
CA PHE A 33 -4.25 -6.78 -11.17
C PHE A 33 -4.57 -8.28 -11.15
N ASP A 34 -4.74 -8.86 -12.35
CA ASP A 34 -4.97 -10.30 -12.66
C ASP A 34 -6.13 -10.97 -11.90
N PHE A 35 -5.97 -11.21 -10.59
CA PHE A 35 -6.90 -11.95 -9.73
C PHE A 35 -7.53 -11.11 -8.62
N ALA A 36 -7.34 -9.80 -8.64
CA ALA A 36 -7.89 -8.91 -7.62
C ALA A 36 -9.41 -9.05 -7.50
N GLN A 37 -9.91 -9.03 -6.26
CA GLN A 37 -11.34 -9.02 -5.96
C GLN A 37 -11.71 -7.67 -5.35
N GLU A 38 -12.80 -7.07 -5.82
CA GLU A 38 -13.29 -5.77 -5.32
C GLU A 38 -13.47 -5.79 -3.80
N ASP A 39 -14.01 -6.89 -3.26
CA ASP A 39 -14.19 -7.09 -1.82
C ASP A 39 -12.86 -7.16 -1.06
N GLU A 40 -11.78 -7.70 -1.67
CA GLU A 40 -10.45 -7.68 -1.04
C GLU A 40 -9.85 -6.27 -1.12
N LEU A 41 -9.90 -5.62 -2.28
CA LEU A 41 -9.34 -4.29 -2.53
C LEU A 41 -10.02 -3.18 -1.71
N ALA A 42 -11.31 -3.34 -1.38
CA ALA A 42 -12.05 -2.40 -0.53
C ALA A 42 -11.44 -2.23 0.86
N HIS A 43 -10.54 -3.15 1.27
CA HIS A 43 -9.82 -3.06 2.53
C HIS A 43 -8.52 -2.27 2.41
N ALA A 44 -8.02 -1.92 1.23
CA ALA A 44 -6.80 -1.14 1.07
C ALA A 44 -7.02 0.34 1.44
N ASP A 45 -5.93 1.04 1.78
CA ASP A 45 -5.97 2.50 2.01
C ASP A 45 -6.07 3.26 0.68
N LEU A 46 -5.48 2.70 -0.38
CA LEU A 46 -5.53 3.21 -1.74
C LEU A 46 -5.55 2.03 -2.73
N VAL A 47 -6.25 2.19 -3.86
CA VAL A 47 -6.29 1.19 -4.94
C VAL A 47 -5.71 1.80 -6.21
N ILE A 48 -4.85 1.04 -6.89
CA ILE A 48 -4.27 1.36 -8.21
C ILE A 48 -4.66 0.29 -9.22
N ASP A 49 -4.71 0.63 -10.50
CA ASP A 49 -4.94 -0.31 -11.60
C ASP A 49 -3.63 -0.70 -12.31
N ASP A 50 -2.57 0.11 -12.17
CA ASP A 50 -1.24 -0.16 -12.74
C ASP A 50 -0.12 0.21 -11.76
N LEU A 51 0.89 -0.66 -11.62
CA LEU A 51 2.08 -0.43 -10.80
C LEU A 51 2.84 0.86 -11.18
N MET A 52 2.68 1.38 -12.39
CA MET A 52 3.26 2.65 -12.83
C MET A 52 2.69 3.85 -12.08
N GLU A 53 1.46 3.77 -11.55
CA GLU A 53 0.83 4.82 -10.74
C GLU A 53 1.60 5.10 -9.45
N LEU A 54 2.32 4.10 -8.91
CA LEU A 54 3.16 4.24 -7.72
C LEU A 54 4.21 5.35 -7.88
N LYS A 55 4.66 5.65 -9.10
CA LYS A 55 5.62 6.72 -9.37
C LYS A 55 5.07 8.11 -9.03
N GLY A 56 3.75 8.30 -9.13
CA GLY A 56 3.07 9.53 -8.73
C GLY A 56 2.68 9.54 -7.25
N ILE A 57 2.27 8.39 -6.71
CA ILE A 57 1.75 8.25 -5.34
C ILE A 57 2.85 8.33 -4.28
N LEU A 58 3.97 7.62 -4.46
CA LEU A 58 5.00 7.53 -3.44
C LEU A 58 5.63 8.88 -3.04
N PRO A 59 5.87 9.83 -3.98
CA PRO A 59 6.30 11.18 -3.64
C PRO A 59 5.28 11.96 -2.77
N GLU A 60 3.98 11.82 -3.04
CA GLU A 60 2.92 12.51 -2.30
C GLU A 60 2.74 11.95 -0.88
N LEU A 61 2.86 10.62 -0.74
CA LEU A 61 2.84 9.97 0.56
C LEU A 61 3.96 10.51 1.45
N LYS A 62 5.21 10.60 0.95
CA LYS A 62 6.33 11.19 1.72
C LYS A 62 6.03 12.62 2.19
N ASN A 63 5.43 13.45 1.34
CA ASN A 63 5.15 14.84 1.70
C ASN A 63 4.08 14.96 2.79
N SER A 64 3.15 14.01 2.89
CA SER A 64 2.10 14.00 3.91
C SER A 64 2.63 13.71 5.32
N TYR A 65 3.79 13.04 5.42
CA TYR A 65 4.46 12.74 6.71
C TYR A 65 5.54 13.75 7.10
N ILE A 66 5.92 14.68 6.20
CA ILE A 66 6.96 15.71 6.47
C ILE A 66 6.35 16.98 7.13
N THR A 67 5.02 17.10 7.22
CA THR A 67 4.33 18.23 7.89
C THR A 67 3.92 17.97 9.34
N ASN A 68 4.75 17.27 10.14
CA ASN A 68 4.62 17.22 11.60
C ASN A 68 5.94 17.54 12.30
#